data_AF-A0A956HNX0-F1
#
_entry.id   AF-A0A956HNX0-F1
#
_cell.length_a   1.000
_cell.length_b   1.000
_cell.length_c   1.000
_cell.angle_alpha   90.00
_cell.angle_beta   90.00
_cell.angle_gamma   90.00
#
_symmetry.space_group_name_H-M   'P 1'
#
loop_
_entity.id
_entity.type
_entity.pdbx_description
1 polymer ?
#
loop_
_entity_poly.entity_id
_entity_poly.type
_entity_poly.pdbx_seq_one_letter_code
_entity_poly.pdbx_strand_id
1 'polypeptide(L)'
;LTETGALLGTPAYMSPEQARGARGIDRRADVYSLGATLYELLAGAPPFVGDEPVQILLAVLHDPPTPLRARVPDVPADLDTIVAKCLHKEPGQRYDSARGLAEDLDRYIRGEPILGRREGLTPRLRRLLRRHRGLVVTAALALLGVSVAGGMALQTWLEARRQRAELTAQAELSRELGQDIKEMEWFLRVAYLLPLHDVTGERAAVEERMRDLAARGPAPLVDYALGRGHLALGDDAAARDHLARARDGGLDLP
;
A
#
# COMPACT_ATOMS: atom_id res chain seq x y z
N LEU A 1 -64.49 17.19 37.51
CA LEU A 1 -63.35 17.79 36.77
C LEU A 1 -62.82 16.71 35.83
N THR A 2 -63.19 16.74 34.56
CA THR A 2 -62.60 15.90 33.53
C THR A 2 -61.39 16.65 32.99
N GLU A 3 -60.19 16.26 33.39
CA GLU A 3 -58.96 16.91 32.92
C GLU A 3 -58.78 16.69 31.41
N THR A 4 -58.88 17.80 30.69
CA THR A 4 -58.68 17.94 29.26
C THR A 4 -57.21 17.70 28.92
N GLY A 5 -56.83 16.44 28.73
CA GLY A 5 -55.46 16.09 28.34
C GLY A 5 -55.11 14.61 28.46
N ALA A 6 -56.10 13.71 28.45
CA ALA A 6 -55.88 12.28 28.58
C ALA A 6 -54.79 11.82 27.61
N LEU A 7 -53.62 11.51 28.18
CA LEU A 7 -52.43 11.05 27.49
C LEU A 7 -52.82 9.76 26.77
N LEU A 8 -53.12 9.85 25.48
CA LEU A 8 -53.70 8.75 24.73
C LEU A 8 -52.59 7.76 24.38
N GLY A 9 -52.35 6.78 25.26
CA GLY A 9 -51.41 5.69 25.06
C GLY A 9 -50.63 5.33 26.32
N THR A 10 -50.03 4.15 26.32
CA THR A 10 -49.13 3.69 27.38
C THR A 10 -47.71 4.20 27.09
N PRO A 11 -47.15 5.16 27.86
CA PRO A 11 -45.91 5.87 27.53
C PRO A 11 -44.72 4.97 27.19
N ALA A 12 -44.65 3.79 27.81
CA ALA A 12 -43.57 2.82 27.63
C ALA A 12 -43.43 2.27 26.20
N TYR A 13 -44.49 2.33 25.38
CA TYR A 13 -44.50 1.83 23.99
C TYR A 13 -44.52 2.95 22.96
N MET A 14 -44.66 4.21 23.41
CA MET A 14 -44.80 5.35 22.53
C MET A 14 -43.48 5.61 21.79
N SER A 15 -43.54 5.86 20.48
CA SER A 15 -42.35 6.23 19.73
C SER A 15 -41.90 7.66 20.08
N PRO A 16 -40.61 8.01 19.91
CA PRO A 16 -40.09 9.35 20.18
C PRO A 16 -40.84 10.47 19.43
N GLU A 17 -41.27 10.22 18.20
CA GLU A 17 -42.06 11.19 17.43
C GLU A 17 -43.50 11.34 17.93
N GLN A 18 -44.11 10.26 18.45
CA GLN A 18 -45.40 10.33 19.14
C GLN A 18 -45.27 11.09 20.47
N ALA A 19 -44.22 10.83 21.24
CA ALA A 19 -43.93 11.52 22.50
C ALA A 19 -43.70 13.03 22.32
N ARG A 20 -43.18 13.46 21.16
CA ARG A 20 -43.05 14.89 20.81
C ARG A 20 -44.36 15.53 20.31
N GLY A 21 -45.40 14.75 20.02
CA GLY A 21 -46.62 15.23 19.37
C GLY A 21 -46.40 15.67 17.92
N ALA A 22 -45.50 15.00 17.18
CA ALA A 22 -45.20 15.36 15.80
C ALA A 22 -46.41 15.11 14.86
N ARG A 23 -46.64 16.02 13.90
CA ARG A 23 -47.79 15.94 12.95
C ARG A 23 -47.58 15.00 11.76
N GLY A 24 -46.49 14.25 11.72
CA GLY A 24 -46.08 13.40 10.58
C GLY A 24 -45.63 12.01 11.02
N ILE A 25 -46.37 11.39 11.95
CA ILE A 25 -46.10 10.03 12.42
C ILE A 25 -46.42 9.05 11.28
N ASP A 26 -45.42 8.29 10.85
CA ASP A 26 -45.59 7.25 9.83
C ASP A 26 -45.61 5.83 10.46
N ARG A 27 -45.78 4.81 9.62
CA ARG A 27 -45.80 3.38 10.01
C ARG A 27 -44.60 2.91 10.84
N ARG A 28 -43.49 3.67 10.87
CA ARG A 28 -42.29 3.32 11.65
C ARG A 28 -42.46 3.63 13.14
N ALA A 29 -43.48 4.39 13.52
CA ALA A 29 -43.92 4.46 14.91
C ALA A 29 -44.47 3.11 15.39
N ASP A 30 -45.29 2.43 14.57
CA ASP A 30 -45.79 1.09 14.91
C ASP A 30 -44.65 0.07 15.03
N VAL A 31 -43.62 0.19 14.18
CA VAL A 31 -42.39 -0.64 14.29
C VAL A 31 -41.70 -0.42 15.64
N TYR A 32 -41.66 0.80 16.15
CA TYR A 32 -41.10 1.09 17.46
C TYR A 32 -41.95 0.44 18.57
N SER A 33 -43.27 0.62 18.54
CA SER A 33 -44.19 0.05 19.52
C SER A 33 -44.13 -1.48 19.55
N LEU A 34 -44.04 -2.12 18.38
CA LEU A 34 -43.82 -3.57 18.26
C LEU A 34 -42.45 -3.99 18.80
N GLY A 35 -41.41 -3.17 18.57
CA GLY A 35 -40.08 -3.38 19.16
C GLY A 35 -40.08 -3.30 20.69
N ALA A 36 -40.79 -2.33 21.26
CA ALA A 36 -40.94 -2.18 22.70
C ALA A 36 -41.74 -3.34 23.32
N THR A 37 -42.78 -3.80 22.62
CA THR A 37 -43.56 -4.99 23.01
C THR A 37 -42.68 -6.24 22.98
N LEU A 38 -41.92 -6.46 21.90
CA LEU A 38 -41.01 -7.59 21.79
C LEU A 38 -39.91 -7.55 22.86
N TYR A 39 -39.38 -6.36 23.16
CA TYR A 39 -38.43 -6.17 24.24
C TYR A 39 -39.02 -6.61 25.58
N GLU A 40 -40.24 -6.17 25.90
CA GLU A 40 -40.92 -6.55 27.15
C GLU A 40 -41.18 -8.06 27.21
N LEU A 41 -41.66 -8.67 26.13
CA LEU A 41 -41.90 -10.12 26.08
C LEU A 41 -40.63 -10.93 26.36
N LEU A 42 -39.46 -10.40 25.99
CA LEU A 42 -38.17 -11.07 26.18
C LEU A 42 -37.54 -10.74 27.53
N ALA A 43 -37.64 -9.49 27.99
CA ALA A 43 -37.00 -9.00 29.22
C ALA A 43 -37.88 -9.03 30.47
N GLY A 44 -39.20 -9.25 30.31
CA GLY A 44 -40.20 -9.17 31.37
C GLY A 44 -40.57 -7.75 31.81
N ALA A 45 -39.99 -6.71 31.19
CA ALA A 45 -40.25 -5.30 31.46
C ALA A 45 -39.98 -4.45 30.21
N PRO A 46 -40.69 -3.32 30.02
CA PRO A 46 -40.49 -2.46 28.86
C PRO A 46 -39.09 -1.84 28.80
N PRO A 47 -38.67 -1.32 27.64
CA PRO A 47 -37.32 -0.76 27.46
C PRO A 47 -37.04 0.45 28.36
N PHE A 48 -38.08 1.20 28.74
CA PHE A 48 -38.02 2.32 29.66
C PHE A 48 -39.06 2.13 30.77
N VAL A 49 -38.63 2.33 32.01
CA VAL A 49 -39.45 2.20 33.22
C VAL A 49 -39.26 3.48 34.04
N GLY A 50 -40.32 3.97 34.67
CA GLY A 50 -40.28 5.12 35.57
C GLY A 50 -41.55 5.18 36.40
N ASP A 51 -41.49 5.89 37.53
CA ASP A 51 -42.61 5.98 38.47
C ASP A 51 -43.72 6.89 37.94
N GLU A 52 -43.35 7.89 37.13
CA GLU A 52 -44.27 8.84 36.53
C GLU A 52 -44.26 8.77 34.98
N PRO A 53 -45.42 8.93 34.31
CA PRO A 53 -45.51 8.94 32.85
C PRO A 53 -44.55 9.92 32.16
N VAL A 54 -44.34 11.09 32.77
CA VAL A 54 -43.45 12.15 32.23
C VAL A 54 -41.99 11.68 32.21
N GLN A 55 -41.56 10.94 33.23
CA GLN A 55 -40.19 10.39 33.27
C GLN A 55 -39.97 9.37 32.16
N ILE A 56 -40.95 8.50 31.91
CA ILE A 56 -40.90 7.51 30.83
C ILE A 56 -40.82 8.23 29.47
N LEU A 57 -41.61 9.28 29.26
CA LEU A 57 -41.56 10.07 28.02
C LEU A 57 -40.19 10.72 27.82
N LEU A 58 -39.60 11.32 28.87
CA LEU A 58 -38.25 11.90 28.78
C LEU A 58 -37.21 10.83 28.42
N ALA A 59 -37.27 9.65 29.02
CA ALA A 59 -36.39 8.53 28.69
C ALA A 59 -36.59 8.04 27.25
N VAL A 60 -37.84 7.94 26.79
CA VAL A 60 -38.17 7.63 25.39
C VAL A 60 -37.59 8.69 24.44
N LEU A 61 -37.49 9.95 24.83
CA LEU A 61 -36.95 11.01 23.97
C LEU A 61 -35.42 11.08 23.96
N HIS A 62 -34.76 10.81 25.10
CA HIS A 62 -33.36 11.14 25.31
C HIS A 62 -32.45 9.95 25.62
N ASP A 63 -32.96 8.94 26.30
CA ASP A 63 -32.11 7.86 26.81
C ASP A 63 -32.00 6.72 25.81
N PRO A 64 -30.80 6.12 25.64
CA PRO A 64 -30.68 4.90 24.86
C PRO A 64 -31.42 3.75 25.57
N PRO A 65 -32.12 2.87 24.85
CA PRO A 65 -32.71 1.68 25.46
C PRO A 65 -31.60 0.80 26.03
N THR A 66 -31.84 0.19 27.19
CA THR A 66 -30.91 -0.83 27.72
C THR A 66 -30.82 -1.96 26.70
N PRO A 67 -29.60 -2.43 26.32
CA PRO A 67 -29.47 -3.58 25.42
C PRO A 67 -30.18 -4.80 26.00
N LEU A 68 -30.85 -5.59 25.15
CA LEU A 68 -31.66 -6.73 25.62
C LEU A 68 -30.76 -7.78 26.30
N ARG A 69 -29.56 -8.00 25.74
CA ARG A 69 -28.55 -8.91 26.32
C ARG A 69 -27.97 -8.45 27.66
N ALA A 70 -28.09 -7.17 28.00
CA ALA A 70 -27.70 -6.69 29.32
C ALA A 70 -28.74 -7.09 30.39
N ARG A 71 -30.01 -7.28 30.01
CA ARG A 71 -31.06 -7.78 30.90
C ARG A 71 -31.22 -9.29 30.87
N VAL A 72 -31.08 -9.89 29.70
CA VAL A 72 -31.24 -11.33 29.47
C VAL A 72 -30.00 -11.85 28.72
N PRO A 73 -28.93 -12.24 29.44
CA PRO A 73 -27.65 -12.62 28.83
C PRO A 73 -27.73 -13.74 27.79
N ASP A 74 -28.69 -14.66 27.98
CA ASP A 74 -28.89 -15.83 27.13
C ASP A 74 -29.64 -15.52 25.82
N VAL A 75 -30.10 -14.29 25.61
CA VAL A 75 -30.74 -13.89 24.35
C VAL A 75 -29.74 -13.95 23.18
N PRO A 76 -30.11 -14.59 22.06
CA PRO A 76 -29.27 -14.61 20.86
C PRO A 76 -28.99 -13.21 20.30
N ALA A 77 -27.76 -13.02 19.82
CA ALA A 77 -27.29 -11.72 19.31
C ALA A 77 -28.13 -11.16 18.15
N ASP A 78 -28.71 -12.04 17.34
CA ASP A 78 -29.55 -11.64 16.21
C ASP A 78 -30.87 -11.02 16.71
N LEU A 79 -31.46 -11.58 17.77
CA LEU A 79 -32.70 -11.06 18.35
C LEU A 79 -32.48 -9.72 19.05
N ASP A 80 -31.37 -9.57 19.78
CA ASP A 80 -30.93 -8.28 20.35
C ASP A 80 -30.75 -7.21 19.26
N THR A 81 -30.17 -7.60 18.11
CA THR A 81 -30.00 -6.71 16.96
C THR A 81 -31.35 -6.28 16.36
N ILE A 82 -32.29 -7.22 16.21
CA ILE A 82 -33.64 -6.92 15.68
C ILE A 82 -34.34 -5.92 16.60
N VAL A 83 -34.35 -6.17 17.91
CA VAL A 83 -35.02 -5.32 18.90
C VAL A 83 -34.36 -3.94 18.98
N ALA A 84 -33.03 -3.87 19.03
CA ALA A 84 -32.29 -2.61 19.03
C ALA A 84 -32.58 -1.76 17.79
N LYS A 85 -32.74 -2.39 16.62
CA LYS A 85 -33.11 -1.69 15.38
C LYS A 85 -34.52 -1.10 15.44
N CYS A 86 -35.49 -1.79 16.04
CA CYS A 86 -36.84 -1.24 16.22
C CYS A 86 -36.84 -0.04 17.18
N LEU A 87 -36.04 -0.10 18.25
CA LEU A 87 -36.01 0.92 19.30
C LEU A 87 -35.11 2.14 18.99
N HIS A 88 -34.65 2.27 17.75
CA HIS A 88 -33.83 3.42 17.35
C HIS A 88 -34.65 4.72 17.43
N LYS A 89 -34.05 5.80 17.95
CA LYS A 89 -34.80 7.06 18.12
C LYS A 89 -35.19 7.70 16.79
N GLU A 90 -34.29 7.64 15.81
CA GLU A 90 -34.49 8.09 14.43
C GLU A 90 -35.33 7.09 13.62
N PRO A 91 -36.52 7.46 13.09
CA PRO A 91 -37.34 6.56 12.28
C PRO A 91 -36.61 5.99 11.05
N GLY A 92 -35.71 6.77 10.44
CA GLY A 92 -34.89 6.33 9.30
C GLY A 92 -33.95 5.16 9.59
N GLN A 93 -33.66 4.87 10.86
CA GLN A 93 -32.79 3.77 11.28
C GLN A 93 -33.55 2.51 11.69
N ARG A 94 -34.88 2.58 11.76
CA ARG A 94 -35.76 1.43 12.07
C ARG A 94 -36.02 0.59 10.82
N TYR A 95 -36.75 -0.51 10.99
CA TYR A 95 -37.35 -1.17 9.84
C TYR A 95 -38.32 -0.23 9.15
N ASP A 96 -38.31 -0.28 7.82
CA ASP A 96 -39.16 0.55 6.99
C ASP A 96 -40.65 0.27 7.27
N SER A 97 -41.03 -1.00 7.45
CA SER A 97 -42.38 -1.46 7.81
C SER A 97 -42.37 -2.63 8.81
N ALA A 98 -43.53 -2.91 9.39
CA ALA A 98 -43.80 -4.16 10.12
C ALA A 98 -43.51 -5.42 9.29
N ARG A 99 -43.75 -5.40 7.97
CA ARG A 99 -43.35 -6.51 7.08
C ARG A 99 -41.85 -6.73 7.08
N GLY A 100 -41.06 -5.66 7.04
CA GLY A 100 -39.59 -5.76 7.11
C GLY A 100 -39.09 -6.32 8.44
N LEU A 101 -39.77 -6.01 9.55
CA LEU A 101 -39.51 -6.64 10.85
C LEU A 101 -39.87 -8.13 10.83
N ALA A 102 -41.05 -8.48 10.32
CA ALA A 102 -41.50 -9.87 10.22
C ALA A 102 -40.55 -10.74 9.38
N GLU A 103 -40.06 -10.22 8.24
CA GLU A 103 -39.09 -10.94 7.39
C GLU A 103 -37.78 -11.28 8.13
N ASP A 104 -37.29 -10.39 8.99
CA ASP A 104 -36.08 -10.65 9.79
C ASP A 104 -36.34 -11.61 10.96
N LEU A 105 -37.51 -11.54 11.58
CA LEU A 105 -37.94 -12.52 12.58
C LEU A 105 -38.10 -13.92 11.97
N ASP A 106 -38.69 -14.03 10.78
CA ASP A 106 -38.82 -15.29 10.04
C ASP A 106 -37.46 -15.87 9.63
N ARG A 107 -36.50 -15.02 9.25
CA ARG A 107 -35.11 -15.44 9.01
C ARG A 107 -34.48 -15.99 10.27
N TYR A 108 -34.61 -15.27 11.38
CA TYR A 108 -34.09 -15.71 12.68
C TYR A 108 -34.68 -17.07 13.09
N ILE A 109 -36.00 -17.26 12.99
CA ILE A 109 -36.68 -18.53 13.31
C ILE A 109 -36.17 -19.67 12.43
N ARG A 110 -35.87 -19.40 11.15
CA ARG A 110 -35.33 -20.38 10.19
C ARG A 110 -33.81 -20.58 10.30
N GLY A 111 -33.12 -19.90 11.22
CA GLY A 111 -31.66 -19.96 11.35
C GLY A 111 -30.90 -19.30 10.20
N GLU A 112 -31.56 -18.44 9.42
CA GLU A 112 -30.95 -17.68 8.33
C GLU A 112 -30.35 -16.35 8.85
N PRO A 113 -29.31 -15.81 8.19
CA PRO A 113 -28.78 -14.50 8.53
C PRO A 113 -29.85 -13.39 8.40
N ILE A 114 -30.03 -12.61 9.46
CA ILE A 114 -30.91 -11.43 9.49
C ILE A 114 -30.36 -10.31 8.58
N LEU A 115 -31.25 -9.54 7.95
CA LEU A 115 -30.90 -8.38 7.11
C LEU A 115 -30.59 -7.14 7.94
N GLY A 116 -31.14 -7.05 9.15
CA GLY A 116 -30.99 -5.95 10.10
C GLY A 116 -29.64 -5.85 10.77
N ARG A 117 -28.82 -6.91 10.71
CA ARG A 117 -27.40 -6.88 11.06
C ARG A 117 -26.73 -5.89 10.11
N ARG A 118 -26.40 -4.68 10.62
CA ARG A 118 -25.68 -3.59 9.94
C ARG A 118 -25.03 -4.11 8.68
N GLU A 119 -25.56 -3.71 7.51
CA GLU A 119 -24.95 -4.06 6.24
C GLU A 119 -23.47 -3.72 6.34
N GLY A 120 -22.62 -4.73 6.48
CA GLY A 120 -21.19 -4.54 6.33
C GLY A 120 -20.96 -3.82 5.01
N LEU A 121 -19.87 -3.08 4.90
CA LEU A 121 -19.48 -2.44 3.64
C LEU A 121 -19.36 -3.48 2.50
N THR A 122 -19.21 -4.76 2.85
CA THR A 122 -19.02 -5.91 1.96
C THR A 122 -20.22 -6.21 1.03
N PRO A 123 -21.48 -6.39 1.47
CA PRO A 123 -22.62 -6.60 0.56
C PRO A 123 -22.94 -5.39 -0.32
N ARG A 124 -22.75 -4.15 0.14
CA ARG A 124 -22.95 -2.93 -0.69
C ARG A 124 -21.94 -2.84 -1.82
N LEU A 125 -20.66 -3.05 -1.51
CA LEU A 125 -19.59 -3.09 -2.51
C LEU A 125 -19.84 -4.22 -3.51
N ARG A 126 -20.26 -5.42 -3.05
CA ARG A 126 -20.59 -6.55 -3.94
C ARG A 126 -21.77 -6.26 -4.87
N ARG A 127 -22.80 -5.55 -4.40
CA ARG A 127 -23.97 -5.17 -5.23
C ARG A 127 -23.60 -4.10 -6.26
N LEU A 128 -22.75 -3.14 -5.89
CA LEU A 128 -22.23 -2.11 -6.80
C LEU A 128 -21.31 -2.73 -7.87
N LEU A 129 -20.39 -3.62 -7.47
CA LEU A 129 -19.52 -4.39 -8.37
C LEU A 129 -20.33 -5.28 -9.31
N ARG A 130 -21.45 -5.88 -8.86
CA ARG A 130 -22.36 -6.66 -9.73
C ARG A 130 -23.15 -5.79 -10.70
N ARG A 131 -23.56 -4.59 -10.29
CA ARG A 131 -24.31 -3.64 -11.14
C ARG A 131 -23.44 -3.01 -12.22
N HIS A 132 -22.14 -2.83 -11.95
CA HIS A 132 -21.18 -2.20 -12.87
C HIS A 132 -20.09 -3.18 -13.35
N ARG A 133 -20.40 -4.47 -13.50
CA ARG A 133 -19.44 -5.52 -13.91
C ARG A 133 -18.58 -5.13 -15.12
N GLY A 134 -19.18 -4.51 -16.14
CA GLY A 134 -18.47 -4.06 -17.34
C GLY A 134 -17.39 -3.01 -17.03
N LEU A 135 -17.73 -1.98 -16.25
CA LEU A 135 -16.80 -0.90 -15.88
C LEU A 135 -15.68 -1.38 -14.95
N VAL A 136 -15.99 -2.34 -14.07
CA VAL A 136 -14.98 -2.92 -13.16
C VAL A 136 -13.97 -3.75 -13.93
N VAL A 137 -14.43 -4.55 -14.89
CA VAL A 137 -13.55 -5.37 -15.73
C VAL A 137 -12.66 -4.49 -16.60
N THR A 138 -13.20 -3.45 -17.24
CA THR A 138 -12.40 -2.53 -18.06
C THR A 138 -11.39 -1.74 -17.22
N ALA A 139 -11.78 -1.26 -16.03
CA ALA A 139 -10.88 -0.59 -15.11
C ALA A 139 -9.76 -1.51 -14.60
N ALA A 140 -10.07 -2.77 -14.28
CA ALA A 140 -9.09 -3.75 -13.84
C ALA A 140 -8.10 -4.10 -14.96
N LEU A 141 -8.56 -4.27 -16.20
CA LEU A 141 -7.71 -4.52 -17.37
C LEU A 141 -6.82 -3.31 -17.67
N ALA A 142 -7.35 -2.09 -17.59
CA ALA A 142 -6.56 -0.87 -17.76
C ALA A 142 -5.46 -0.76 -16.69
N LEU A 143 -5.81 -1.03 -15.43
CA LEU A 143 -4.85 -1.01 -14.32
C LEU A 143 -3.75 -2.05 -14.51
N LEU A 144 -4.11 -3.27 -14.94
CA LEU A 144 -3.16 -4.33 -15.25
C LEU A 144 -2.22 -3.91 -16.39
N GLY A 145 -2.76 -3.29 -17.45
CA GLY A 145 -1.99 -2.77 -18.56
C GLY A 145 -0.98 -1.69 -18.14
N VAL A 146 -1.41 -0.73 -17.31
CA VAL A 146 -0.52 0.31 -16.76
C VAL A 146 0.56 -0.31 -15.88
N SER A 147 0.22 -1.33 -15.08
CA SER A 147 1.18 -2.01 -14.20
C SER A 147 2.26 -2.74 -15.00
N VAL A 148 1.86 -3.45 -16.07
CA VAL A 148 2.79 -4.16 -16.97
C VAL A 148 3.67 -3.16 -17.72
N ALA A 149 3.09 -2.11 -18.30
CA ALA A 149 3.84 -1.07 -19.01
C ALA A 149 4.82 -0.34 -18.08
N GLY A 150 4.40 -0.02 -16.86
CA GLY A 150 5.26 0.56 -15.82
C GLY A 150 6.40 -0.37 -15.41
N GLY A 151 6.12 -1.66 -15.26
CA GLY A 151 7.13 -2.68 -14.99
C GLY A 151 8.17 -2.82 -16.11
N MET A 152 7.73 -2.89 -17.36
CA MET A 152 8.63 -2.95 -18.53
C MET A 152 9.47 -1.68 -18.68
N ALA A 153 8.88 -0.51 -18.46
CA ALA A 153 9.61 0.76 -18.49
C ALA A 153 10.66 0.84 -17.36
N LEU A 154 10.33 0.32 -16.17
CA LEU A 154 11.27 0.28 -15.06
C LEU A 154 12.43 -0.70 -15.33
N GLN A 155 12.16 -1.87 -15.90
CA GLN A 155 13.20 -2.83 -16.25
C GLN A 155 14.18 -2.25 -17.27
N THR A 156 13.66 -1.68 -18.37
CA THR A 156 14.51 -1.07 -19.41
C THR A 156 15.30 0.13 -18.88
N TRP A 157 14.71 0.92 -17.97
CA TRP A 157 15.40 2.02 -17.31
C TRP A 157 16.54 1.55 -16.41
N LEU A 158 16.34 0.47 -15.64
CA LEU A 158 17.37 -0.10 -14.78
C LEU A 158 18.52 -0.71 -15.59
N GLU A 159 18.21 -1.41 -16.68
CA GLU A 159 19.20 -1.96 -17.60
C GLU A 159 20.03 -0.87 -18.27
N ALA A 160 19.37 0.18 -18.78
CA ALA A 160 20.06 1.34 -19.34
C ALA A 160 20.96 2.04 -18.32
N ARG A 161 20.56 2.06 -17.03
CA ARG A 161 21.38 2.64 -15.96
C ARG A 161 22.64 1.80 -15.69
N ARG A 162 22.55 0.47 -15.79
CA ARG A 162 23.72 -0.44 -15.66
C ARG A 162 24.69 -0.27 -16.82
N GLN A 163 24.17 -0.26 -18.05
CA GLN A 163 24.99 -0.07 -19.26
C GLN A 163 25.73 1.27 -19.22
N ARG A 164 25.06 2.36 -18.81
CA ARG A 164 25.70 3.66 -18.68
C ARG A 164 26.83 3.66 -17.65
N ALA A 165 26.64 2.97 -16.51
CA ALA A 165 27.67 2.88 -15.48
C ALA A 165 28.91 2.09 -15.95
N GLU A 166 28.70 0.99 -16.68
CA GLU A 166 29.78 0.19 -17.27
C GLU A 166 30.56 0.98 -18.33
N LEU A 167 29.85 1.66 -19.24
CA LEU A 167 30.49 2.50 -20.26
C LEU A 167 31.28 3.66 -19.65
N THR A 168 30.77 4.29 -18.59
CA THR A 168 31.53 5.34 -17.89
C THR A 168 32.78 4.80 -17.21
N ALA A 169 32.68 3.62 -16.56
CA ALA A 169 33.82 2.99 -15.90
C ALA A 169 34.90 2.58 -16.91
N GLN A 170 34.52 2.03 -18.06
CA GLN A 170 35.44 1.69 -19.14
C GLN A 170 36.10 2.93 -19.76
N ALA A 171 35.34 4.02 -19.93
CA ALA A 171 35.87 5.27 -20.47
C ALA A 171 36.86 5.93 -19.51
N GLU A 172 36.61 5.87 -18.20
CA GLU A 172 37.52 6.40 -17.18
C GLU A 172 38.84 5.63 -17.13
N LEU A 173 38.77 4.28 -17.09
CA LEU A 173 39.98 3.43 -17.15
C LEU A 173 40.78 3.68 -18.43
N SER A 174 40.11 3.78 -19.58
CA SER A 174 40.77 4.04 -20.86
C SER A 174 41.46 5.41 -20.89
N ARG A 175 40.88 6.43 -20.24
CA ARG A 175 41.50 7.76 -20.12
C ARG A 175 42.71 7.75 -19.20
N GLU A 176 42.61 7.09 -18.06
CA GLU A 176 43.70 6.97 -17.09
C GLU A 176 44.90 6.24 -17.71
N LEU A 177 44.66 5.08 -18.32
CA LEU A 177 45.70 4.33 -19.04
C LEU A 177 46.29 5.15 -20.19
N GLY A 178 45.47 5.92 -20.92
CA GLY A 178 45.94 6.82 -21.96
C GLY A 178 46.83 7.96 -21.44
N GLN A 179 46.59 8.46 -20.23
CA GLN A 179 47.47 9.45 -19.58
C GLN A 179 48.78 8.80 -19.13
N ASP A 180 48.74 7.62 -18.51
CA ASP A 180 49.93 6.87 -18.11
C ASP A 180 50.84 6.56 -19.29
N ILE A 181 50.26 6.15 -20.43
CA ILE A 181 51.01 5.91 -21.67
C ILE A 181 51.69 7.21 -22.17
N LYS A 182 50.97 8.34 -22.17
CA LYS A 182 51.54 9.64 -22.59
C LYS A 182 52.68 10.09 -21.69
N GLU A 183 52.56 9.88 -20.38
CA GLU A 183 53.61 10.20 -19.43
C GLU A 183 54.84 9.29 -19.61
N MET A 184 54.62 8.00 -19.86
CA MET A 184 55.69 7.05 -20.18
C MET A 184 56.40 7.43 -21.50
N GLU A 185 55.65 7.87 -22.52
CA GLU A 185 56.21 8.32 -23.78
C GLU A 185 56.98 9.63 -23.67
N TRP A 186 56.49 10.57 -22.86
CA TRP A 186 57.23 11.78 -22.53
C TRP A 186 58.54 11.44 -21.83
N PHE A 187 58.50 10.54 -20.84
CA PHE A 187 59.67 10.07 -20.12
C PHE A 187 60.69 9.42 -21.06
N LEU A 188 60.24 8.49 -21.91
CA LEU A 188 61.04 7.87 -22.97
C LEU A 188 61.78 8.94 -23.78
N ARG A 189 61.04 9.91 -24.32
CA ARG A 189 61.58 10.97 -25.16
C ARG A 189 62.60 11.83 -24.42
N VAL A 190 62.36 12.13 -23.15
CA VAL A 190 63.29 12.91 -22.31
C VAL A 190 64.53 12.10 -21.96
N ALA A 191 64.40 10.82 -21.60
CA ALA A 191 65.51 9.93 -21.26
C ALA A 191 66.51 9.79 -22.42
N TYR A 192 66.02 9.70 -23.66
CA TYR A 192 66.88 9.65 -24.85
C TYR A 192 67.60 10.97 -25.17
N LEU A 193 67.17 12.10 -24.58
CA LEU A 193 67.75 13.43 -24.82
C LEU A 193 68.75 13.87 -23.74
N LEU A 194 68.84 13.16 -22.62
CA LEU A 194 69.72 13.51 -21.50
C LEU A 194 71.15 12.98 -21.72
N PRO A 195 72.20 13.79 -21.49
CA PRO A 195 73.59 13.33 -21.56
C PRO A 195 73.89 12.36 -20.41
N LEU A 196 74.56 11.23 -20.72
CA LEU A 196 74.98 10.14 -19.82
C LEU A 196 75.40 10.61 -18.41
N HIS A 197 74.42 10.73 -17.51
CA HIS A 197 74.59 10.84 -16.07
C HIS A 197 73.77 9.73 -15.43
N ASP A 198 73.96 9.51 -14.13
CA ASP A 198 73.32 8.43 -13.38
C ASP A 198 71.78 8.48 -13.49
N VAL A 199 71.21 7.56 -14.27
CA VAL A 199 69.75 7.42 -14.53
C VAL A 199 69.06 6.43 -13.58
N THR A 200 69.72 6.08 -12.47
CA THR A 200 69.20 5.06 -11.55
C THR A 200 67.87 5.46 -10.92
N GLY A 201 67.68 6.74 -10.59
CA GLY A 201 66.42 7.24 -10.02
C GLY A 201 65.27 7.22 -11.01
N GLU A 202 65.54 7.63 -12.25
CA GLU A 202 64.59 7.65 -13.35
C GLU A 202 64.16 6.23 -13.75
N ARG A 203 65.08 5.26 -13.77
CA ARG A 203 64.76 3.84 -13.99
C ARG A 203 63.88 3.27 -12.89
N ALA A 204 64.20 3.54 -11.62
CA ALA A 204 63.40 3.09 -10.48
C ALA A 204 61.96 3.62 -10.55
N ALA A 205 61.78 4.88 -10.97
CA ALA A 205 60.47 5.50 -11.13
C ALA A 205 59.63 4.83 -12.24
N VAL A 206 60.25 4.46 -13.38
CA VAL A 206 59.57 3.72 -14.45
C VAL A 206 59.19 2.31 -13.99
N GLU A 207 60.10 1.60 -13.33
CA GLU A 207 59.82 0.25 -12.80
C GLU A 207 58.70 0.25 -11.77
N GLU A 208 58.65 1.25 -10.90
CA GLU A 208 57.55 1.44 -9.94
C GLU A 208 56.22 1.65 -10.65
N ARG A 209 56.18 2.54 -11.65
CA ARG A 209 54.96 2.79 -12.41
C ARG A 209 54.49 1.60 -13.24
N MET A 210 55.43 0.82 -13.77
CA MET A 210 55.13 -0.44 -14.45
C MET A 210 54.55 -1.48 -13.47
N ARG A 211 55.06 -1.55 -12.23
CA ARG A 211 54.48 -2.42 -11.19
C ARG A 211 53.04 -1.99 -10.86
N ASP A 212 52.79 -0.69 -10.72
CA ASP A 212 51.44 -0.17 -10.46
C ASP A 212 50.47 -0.46 -11.61
N LEU A 213 50.93 -0.34 -12.86
CA LEU A 213 50.14 -0.70 -14.05
C LEU A 213 49.85 -2.20 -14.12
N ALA A 214 50.84 -3.05 -13.84
CA ALA A 214 50.67 -4.51 -13.83
C ALA A 214 49.67 -4.97 -12.76
N ALA A 215 49.59 -4.25 -11.63
CA ALA A 215 48.63 -4.54 -10.56
C ALA A 215 47.16 -4.25 -10.94
N ARG A 216 46.90 -3.45 -12.00
CA ARG A 216 45.54 -3.13 -12.47
C ARG A 216 44.85 -4.27 -13.24
N GLY A 217 45.57 -5.36 -13.50
CA GLY A 217 45.05 -6.56 -14.13
C GLY A 217 45.27 -6.60 -15.65
N PRO A 218 44.92 -7.74 -16.29
CA PRO A 218 45.21 -7.96 -17.70
C PRO A 218 44.29 -7.12 -18.58
N ALA A 219 44.85 -6.15 -19.30
CA ALA A 219 44.16 -5.38 -20.32
C ALA A 219 45.12 -5.10 -21.50
N PRO A 220 44.65 -5.10 -22.76
CA PRO A 220 45.51 -4.86 -23.92
C PRO A 220 46.26 -3.52 -23.85
N LEU A 221 45.63 -2.50 -23.27
CA LEU A 221 46.26 -1.19 -23.00
C LEU A 221 47.34 -1.25 -21.92
N VAL A 222 47.17 -2.08 -20.89
CA VAL A 222 48.18 -2.30 -19.84
C VAL A 222 49.39 -3.02 -20.44
N ASP A 223 49.17 -4.08 -21.22
CA ASP A 223 50.24 -4.78 -21.94
C ASP A 223 50.98 -3.84 -22.91
N TYR A 224 50.27 -2.94 -23.60
CA TYR A 224 50.91 -1.93 -24.43
C TYR A 224 51.80 -0.97 -23.61
N ALA A 225 51.28 -0.45 -22.49
CA ALA A 225 52.02 0.45 -21.61
C ALA A 225 53.27 -0.22 -21.01
N LEU A 226 53.16 -1.47 -20.55
CA LEU A 226 54.28 -2.27 -20.05
C LEU A 226 55.32 -2.51 -21.14
N GLY A 227 54.88 -2.85 -22.35
CA GLY A 227 55.76 -3.01 -23.50
C GLY A 227 56.57 -1.75 -23.81
N ARG A 228 55.93 -0.57 -23.76
CA ARG A 228 56.60 0.73 -23.91
C ARG A 228 57.57 1.03 -22.76
N GLY A 229 57.20 0.69 -21.52
CA GLY A 229 58.08 0.83 -20.36
C GLY A 229 59.35 -0.03 -20.48
N HIS A 230 59.22 -1.29 -20.90
CA HIS A 230 60.37 -2.17 -21.14
C HIS A 230 61.29 -1.66 -22.26
N LEU A 231 60.75 -1.05 -23.33
CA LEU A 231 61.56 -0.35 -24.33
C LEU A 231 62.34 0.83 -23.74
N ALA A 232 61.78 1.52 -22.75
CA ALA A 232 62.46 2.63 -22.07
C ALA A 232 63.64 2.15 -21.22
N LEU A 233 63.48 0.98 -20.61
CA LEU A 233 64.50 0.35 -19.78
C LEU A 233 65.57 -0.39 -20.61
N GLY A 234 65.32 -0.61 -21.91
CA GLY A 234 66.21 -1.32 -22.83
C GLY A 234 66.04 -2.85 -22.82
N ASP A 235 64.92 -3.35 -22.28
CA ASP A 235 64.58 -4.78 -22.30
C ASP A 235 63.69 -5.11 -23.50
N ASP A 236 64.34 -5.29 -24.65
CA ASP A 236 63.65 -5.57 -25.91
C ASP A 236 62.87 -6.89 -25.91
N ALA A 237 63.29 -7.86 -25.10
CA ALA A 237 62.66 -9.18 -25.05
C ALA A 237 61.32 -9.10 -24.33
N ALA A 238 61.28 -8.51 -23.14
CA ALA A 238 60.06 -8.29 -22.38
C ALA A 238 59.12 -7.31 -23.11
N ALA A 239 59.68 -6.27 -23.75
CA ALA A 239 58.91 -5.34 -24.56
C ALA A 239 58.12 -6.05 -25.68
N ARG A 240 58.78 -6.92 -26.45
CA ARG A 240 58.13 -7.65 -27.55
C ARG A 240 57.01 -8.56 -27.06
N ASP A 241 57.21 -9.25 -25.94
CA ASP A 241 56.20 -10.16 -25.37
C ASP A 241 54.94 -9.40 -24.95
N HIS A 242 55.09 -8.28 -24.24
CA HIS A 242 53.97 -7.43 -23.84
C HIS A 242 53.28 -6.75 -25.04
N LEU A 243 54.03 -6.24 -26.02
CA LEU A 243 53.43 -5.65 -27.23
C LEU A 243 52.70 -6.70 -28.08
N ALA A 244 53.18 -7.93 -28.12
CA ALA A 244 52.48 -9.03 -28.79
C ALA A 244 51.14 -9.33 -28.09
N ARG A 245 51.12 -9.44 -26.75
CA ARG A 245 49.89 -9.60 -25.98
C ARG A 245 48.89 -8.47 -26.20
N ALA A 246 49.36 -7.23 -26.25
CA ALA A 246 48.51 -6.06 -26.53
C ALA A 246 47.84 -6.15 -27.91
N ARG A 247 48.62 -6.54 -28.94
CA ARG A 247 48.11 -6.72 -30.30
C ARG A 247 47.12 -7.87 -30.39
N ASP A 248 47.43 -9.00 -29.76
CA ASP A 248 46.54 -10.17 -29.72
C ASP A 248 45.25 -9.87 -28.93
N GLY A 249 45.32 -8.92 -27.99
CA GLY A 249 44.18 -8.33 -27.29
C GLY A 249 43.35 -7.33 -28.10
N GLY A 250 43.65 -7.13 -29.39
CA GLY A 250 42.88 -6.29 -30.31
C GLY A 250 43.22 -4.79 -30.26
N LEU A 251 44.37 -4.41 -29.70
CA LEU A 251 44.85 -3.03 -29.76
C LEU A 251 45.58 -2.79 -31.09
N ASP A 252 45.10 -1.85 -31.91
CA ASP A 252 45.83 -1.39 -33.10
C ASP A 252 47.04 -0.55 -32.66
N LEU A 253 48.22 -1.17 -32.72
CA LEU A 253 49.49 -0.54 -32.36
C LEU A 253 50.00 0.32 -33.54
N PRO A 254 50.45 1.57 -33.27
CA PRO A 254 51.09 2.42 -34.28
C PRO A 254 52.49 1.94 -34.66
#